data_AF-A0A7V2Z193-F1
#
_entry.id   AF-A0A7V2Z193-F1
#
_cell.length_a   1.000
_cell.length_b   1.000
_cell.length_c   1.000
_cell.angle_alpha   90.00
_cell.angle_beta   90.00
_cell.angle_gamma   90.00
#
_symmetry.space_group_name_H-M   'P 1'
#
loop_
_entity.id
_entity.type
_entity.pdbx_description
1 polymer ?
#
loop_
_entity_poly.entity_id
_entity_poly.type
_entity_poly.pdbx_seq_one_letter_code
_entity_poly.pdbx_strand_id
1 'polypeptide(L)'
;MITCRHHCCEMMVNYVVEGMIAFMLSDPAPEAQWLRSSVEFLIVPFVDKDGVEDGDQGKNRRPRDHGRDYLDESIHPSTRALREMLPAWSDGRLAVALDLHCPHISGKHNEVIYLVGSPDERIAREQQAFSRLLELRRQGGLPFFAKDFLPFGVDWNNERNYQGGEGFARWASELPGIRLATSI
;
A
#
# COMPACT_ATOMS: atom_id res chain seq x y z
N MET A 1 2.82 5.50 -7.02
CA MET A 1 2.22 4.18 -7.26
C MET A 1 1.22 3.87 -6.16
N ILE A 2 0.03 3.38 -6.52
CA ILE A 2 -0.99 2.94 -5.56
C ILE A 2 -1.46 1.55 -6.00
N THR A 3 -1.35 0.55 -5.13
CA THR A 3 -1.89 -0.80 -5.34
C THR A 3 -3.01 -1.08 -4.38
N CYS A 4 -3.93 -1.94 -4.81
CA CYS A 4 -5.04 -2.43 -4.03
C CYS A 4 -5.22 -3.91 -4.34
N ARG A 5 -5.80 -4.64 -3.38
CA ARG A 5 -6.33 -6.00 -3.62
C ARG A 5 -5.27 -7.00 -4.05
N HIS A 6 -4.09 -6.93 -3.43
CA HIS A 6 -3.22 -8.11 -3.36
C HIS A 6 -3.94 -9.25 -2.65
N HIS A 7 -4.64 -8.97 -1.56
CA HIS A 7 -5.63 -9.89 -1.03
C HIS A 7 -7.01 -9.54 -1.60
N CYS A 8 -7.55 -10.45 -2.42
CA CYS A 8 -8.76 -10.23 -3.19
C CYS A 8 -10.07 -10.11 -2.40
N CYS A 9 -10.10 -10.29 -1.08
CA CYS A 9 -11.32 -10.01 -0.28
C CYS A 9 -11.40 -8.57 0.25
N GLU A 10 -10.29 -7.82 0.24
CA GLU A 10 -10.14 -6.54 0.93
C GLU A 10 -10.80 -5.36 0.21
N MET A 11 -12.13 -5.39 0.04
CA MET A 11 -12.82 -4.51 -0.91
C MET A 11 -12.94 -3.06 -0.45
N MET A 12 -12.80 -2.82 0.86
CA MET A 12 -12.95 -1.48 1.43
C MET A 12 -11.91 -0.51 0.87
N VAL A 13 -10.73 -1.01 0.50
CA VAL A 13 -9.65 -0.20 -0.05
C VAL A 13 -9.95 0.33 -1.45
N ASN A 14 -10.87 -0.31 -2.19
CA ASN A 14 -11.30 0.21 -3.49
C ASN A 14 -12.12 1.50 -3.33
N TYR A 15 -12.89 1.66 -2.25
CA TYR A 15 -13.57 2.93 -1.95
C TYR A 15 -12.57 4.03 -1.56
N VAL A 16 -11.47 3.66 -0.88
CA VAL A 16 -10.39 4.60 -0.57
C VAL A 16 -9.74 5.09 -1.86
N VAL A 17 -9.36 4.19 -2.78
CA VAL A 17 -8.73 4.60 -4.05
C VAL A 17 -9.70 5.35 -4.96
N GLU A 18 -11.01 5.04 -4.94
CA GLU A 18 -12.03 5.82 -5.64
C GLU A 18 -12.06 7.28 -5.13
N GLY A 19 -12.07 7.48 -3.81
CA GLY A 19 -11.99 8.80 -3.19
C GLY A 19 -10.70 9.55 -3.55
N MET A 20 -9.55 8.85 -3.55
CA MET A 20 -8.29 9.43 -4.00
C MET A 20 -8.37 9.88 -5.46
N ILE A 21 -8.89 9.03 -6.35
CA ILE A 21 -9.03 9.34 -7.79
C ILE A 21 -9.97 10.53 -7.99
N ALA A 22 -11.12 10.55 -7.30
CA ALA A 22 -12.06 11.67 -7.36
C ALA A 22 -11.41 12.98 -6.91
N PHE A 23 -10.66 12.96 -5.81
CA PHE A 23 -9.90 14.11 -5.33
C PHE A 23 -8.90 14.59 -6.38
N MET A 24 -8.07 13.67 -6.89
CA MET A 24 -7.03 14.00 -7.87
C MET A 24 -7.61 14.53 -9.17
N LEU A 25 -8.70 13.97 -9.70
CA LEU A 25 -9.22 14.36 -11.01
C LEU A 25 -10.09 15.62 -10.99
N SER A 26 -10.89 15.81 -9.94
CA SER A 26 -12.02 16.75 -10.00
C SER A 26 -12.08 17.77 -8.87
N ASP A 27 -11.34 17.58 -7.77
CA ASP A 27 -11.44 18.49 -6.63
C ASP A 27 -10.84 19.88 -6.98
N PRO A 28 -11.53 20.98 -6.60
CA PRO A 28 -11.07 22.34 -6.88
C PRO A 28 -9.97 22.81 -5.94
N ALA A 29 -9.64 22.09 -4.86
CA ALA A 29 -8.61 22.48 -3.92
C ALA A 29 -7.25 22.71 -4.61
N PRO A 30 -6.46 23.72 -4.18
CA PRO A 30 -5.14 23.99 -4.75
C PRO A 30 -4.22 22.77 -4.74
N GLU A 31 -4.30 21.92 -3.71
CA GLU A 31 -3.52 20.69 -3.61
C GLU A 31 -3.87 19.70 -4.73
N ALA A 32 -5.15 19.51 -5.04
CA ALA A 32 -5.59 18.63 -6.13
C ALA A 32 -5.14 19.17 -7.50
N GLN A 33 -5.22 20.48 -7.71
CA GLN A 33 -4.72 21.14 -8.93
C GLN A 33 -3.20 20.96 -9.10
N TRP A 34 -2.45 21.10 -8.00
CA TRP A 34 -1.01 20.86 -8.01
C TRP A 34 -0.68 19.40 -8.34
N LEU A 35 -1.39 18.43 -7.74
CA LEU A 35 -1.20 17.02 -8.06
C LEU A 35 -1.41 16.73 -9.55
N ARG A 36 -2.49 17.25 -10.17
CA ARG A 36 -2.77 17.06 -11.60
C ARG A 36 -1.69 17.60 -12.53
N SER A 37 -1.03 18.68 -12.12
CA SER A 37 -0.04 19.39 -12.95
C SER A 37 1.40 18.93 -12.69
N SER A 38 1.66 18.31 -11.54
CA SER A 38 3.03 18.08 -11.05
C SER A 38 3.33 16.62 -10.71
N VAL A 39 2.32 15.75 -10.63
CA VAL A 39 2.49 14.36 -10.18
C VAL A 39 1.87 13.39 -11.17
N GLU A 40 2.64 12.36 -11.52
CA GLU A 40 2.15 11.23 -12.30
C GLU A 40 1.71 10.10 -11.37
N PHE A 41 0.52 9.55 -11.62
CA PHE A 41 -0.06 8.46 -10.83
C PHE A 41 -0.18 7.20 -11.68
N LEU A 42 0.44 6.13 -11.18
CA LEU A 42 0.14 4.76 -11.59
C LEU A 42 -0.69 4.11 -10.48
N ILE A 43 -1.89 3.62 -10.84
CA ILE A 43 -2.85 3.04 -9.91
C ILE A 43 -3.29 1.68 -10.43
N VAL A 44 -3.17 0.65 -9.59
CA VAL A 44 -3.60 -0.72 -9.90
C VAL A 44 -4.66 -1.13 -8.88
N PRO A 45 -5.95 -1.01 -9.23
CA PRO A 45 -7.04 -1.22 -8.27
C PRO A 45 -7.28 -2.70 -7.94
N PHE A 46 -6.77 -3.61 -8.79
CA PHE A 46 -6.89 -5.05 -8.61
C PHE A 46 -5.57 -5.73 -8.99
N VAL A 47 -4.74 -6.08 -8.00
CA VAL A 47 -3.56 -6.92 -8.25
C VAL A 47 -3.95 -8.39 -8.45
N ASP A 48 -4.84 -8.92 -7.62
CA ASP A 48 -5.43 -10.27 -7.77
C ASP A 48 -6.85 -10.17 -8.36
N LYS A 49 -6.95 -9.78 -9.65
CA LYS A 49 -8.24 -9.62 -10.34
C LYS A 49 -9.03 -10.94 -10.42
N ASP A 50 -8.36 -12.04 -10.73
CA ASP A 50 -9.02 -13.35 -10.87
C ASP A 50 -9.60 -13.80 -9.52
N GLY A 51 -8.83 -13.66 -8.42
CA GLY A 51 -9.33 -13.94 -7.08
C GLY A 51 -10.50 -13.03 -6.66
N VAL A 52 -10.55 -11.78 -7.16
CA VAL A 52 -11.70 -10.89 -6.94
C VAL A 52 -12.95 -11.43 -7.60
N GLU A 53 -12.84 -11.89 -8.85
CA GLU A 53 -13.97 -12.44 -9.62
C GLU A 53 -14.46 -13.77 -9.04
N ASP A 54 -13.54 -14.60 -8.55
CA ASP A 54 -13.84 -15.89 -7.93
C ASP A 54 -14.38 -15.78 -6.49
N GLY A 55 -14.30 -14.59 -5.87
CA GLY A 55 -14.71 -14.39 -4.47
C GLY A 55 -13.75 -15.02 -3.46
N ASP A 56 -12.47 -15.14 -3.82
CA ASP A 56 -11.43 -15.71 -2.96
C ASP A 56 -11.09 -14.79 -1.78
N GLN A 57 -10.48 -15.38 -0.74
CA GLN A 57 -9.93 -14.59 0.37
C GLN A 57 -8.63 -13.84 0.01
N GLY A 58 -7.77 -14.43 -0.81
CA GLY A 58 -6.50 -13.85 -1.25
C GLY A 58 -5.36 -13.89 -0.24
N LYS A 59 -5.65 -13.61 1.04
CA LYS A 59 -4.65 -13.72 2.13
C LYS A 59 -4.26 -15.18 2.36
N ASN A 60 -2.96 -15.43 2.44
CA ASN A 60 -2.35 -16.76 2.52
C ASN A 60 -2.74 -17.70 1.36
N ARG A 61 -3.07 -17.14 0.19
CA ARG A 61 -3.41 -17.94 -1.01
C ARG A 61 -2.21 -18.79 -1.45
N ARG A 62 -2.49 -20.00 -1.94
CA ARG A 62 -1.47 -20.92 -2.47
C ARG A 62 -1.18 -20.63 -3.95
N PRO A 63 0.03 -20.92 -4.45
CA PRO A 63 1.19 -21.43 -3.70
C PRO A 63 1.97 -20.34 -2.95
N ARG A 64 1.73 -19.05 -3.27
CA ARG A 64 2.25 -17.90 -2.53
C ARG A 64 1.20 -16.80 -2.50
N ASP A 65 1.12 -16.11 -1.37
CA ASP A 65 0.28 -14.93 -1.22
C ASP A 65 0.73 -13.82 -2.19
N HIS A 66 -0.20 -13.22 -2.94
CA HIS A 66 0.10 -12.10 -3.84
C HIS A 66 0.81 -10.94 -3.11
N GLY A 67 0.41 -10.64 -1.88
CA GLY A 67 1.03 -9.67 -1.00
C GLY A 67 2.38 -10.11 -0.42
N ARG A 68 2.92 -11.26 -0.86
CA ARG A 68 4.26 -11.77 -0.53
C ARG A 68 5.06 -12.19 -1.78
N ASP A 69 4.55 -11.91 -2.98
CA ASP A 69 5.09 -12.41 -4.24
C ASP A 69 6.05 -11.43 -4.93
N TYR A 70 6.84 -10.71 -4.13
CA TYR A 70 7.87 -9.79 -4.62
C TYR A 70 9.30 -10.28 -4.38
N LEU A 71 9.47 -11.42 -3.69
CA LEU A 71 10.76 -12.07 -3.47
C LEU A 71 11.15 -12.90 -4.70
N ASP A 72 12.40 -12.74 -5.16
CA ASP A 72 13.01 -13.51 -6.26
C ASP A 72 12.19 -13.51 -7.55
N GLU A 73 11.67 -14.66 -8.01
CA GLU A 73 10.75 -14.75 -9.14
C GLU A 73 9.30 -14.73 -8.65
N SER A 74 8.49 -13.86 -9.26
CA SER A 74 7.07 -13.77 -8.95
C SER A 74 6.31 -14.91 -9.62
N ILE A 75 5.49 -15.60 -8.85
CA ILE A 75 4.66 -16.70 -9.35
C ILE A 75 3.41 -16.18 -10.08
N HIS A 76 2.90 -15.02 -9.68
CA HIS A 76 1.69 -14.45 -10.25
C HIS A 76 2.04 -13.51 -11.41
N PRO A 77 1.35 -13.60 -12.55
CA PRO A 77 1.61 -12.71 -13.68
C PRO A 77 1.46 -11.22 -13.34
N SER A 78 0.51 -10.87 -12.45
CA SER A 78 0.24 -9.48 -12.06
C SER A 78 1.39 -8.88 -11.23
N THR A 79 1.91 -9.61 -10.25
CA THR A 79 3.07 -9.17 -9.44
C THR A 79 4.34 -9.13 -10.28
N ARG A 80 4.56 -10.10 -11.17
CA ARG A 80 5.67 -10.06 -12.15
C ARG A 80 5.59 -8.81 -13.02
N ALA A 81 4.43 -8.54 -13.62
CA ALA A 81 4.23 -7.36 -14.45
C ALA A 81 4.49 -6.05 -13.68
N LEU A 82 4.08 -5.97 -12.41
CA LEU A 82 4.37 -4.80 -11.58
C LEU A 82 5.86 -4.60 -11.33
N ARG A 83 6.61 -5.69 -11.11
CA ARG A 83 8.05 -5.64 -10.86
C ARG A 83 8.84 -5.22 -12.09
N GLU A 84 8.38 -5.59 -13.27
CA GLU A 84 9.00 -5.19 -14.54
C GLU A 84 8.61 -3.74 -14.91
N MET A 85 7.32 -3.43 -14.83
CA MET A 85 6.78 -2.16 -15.29
C MET A 85 7.15 -1.00 -14.37
N LEU A 86 7.07 -1.15 -13.04
CA LEU A 86 7.19 0.00 -12.13
C LEU A 86 8.57 0.67 -12.17
N PRO A 87 9.70 -0.05 -12.16
CA PRO A 87 11.02 0.56 -12.33
C PRO A 87 11.17 1.24 -13.69
N ALA A 88 10.69 0.59 -14.77
CA ALA A 88 10.78 1.13 -16.13
C ALA A 88 9.93 2.39 -16.33
N TRP A 89 8.70 2.38 -15.80
CA TRP A 89 7.79 3.52 -15.85
C TRP A 89 8.30 4.70 -15.03
N SER A 90 8.79 4.43 -13.82
CA SER A 90 9.21 5.51 -12.92
C SER A 90 10.54 6.15 -13.30
N ASP A 91 11.43 5.43 -13.99
CA ASP A 91 12.76 5.92 -14.38
C ASP A 91 13.52 6.56 -13.20
N GLY A 92 13.45 5.89 -12.03
CA GLY A 92 14.07 6.35 -10.79
C GLY A 92 13.43 7.57 -10.13
N ARG A 93 12.25 8.00 -10.59
CA ARG A 93 11.48 9.14 -10.03
C ARG A 93 10.30 8.71 -9.15
N LEU A 94 10.22 7.43 -8.79
CA LEU A 94 9.13 6.93 -7.92
C LEU A 94 9.32 7.48 -6.51
N ALA A 95 8.54 8.49 -6.10
CA ALA A 95 8.66 9.07 -4.75
C ALA A 95 7.80 8.35 -3.69
N VAL A 96 6.62 7.84 -4.08
CA VAL A 96 5.61 7.27 -3.17
C VAL A 96 5.05 5.97 -3.73
N ALA A 97 5.00 4.93 -2.89
CA ALA A 97 4.36 3.65 -3.14
C ALA A 97 3.42 3.29 -1.97
N LEU A 98 2.12 3.22 -2.26
CA LEU A 98 1.09 2.88 -1.30
C LEU A 98 0.48 1.53 -1.66
N ASP A 99 0.38 0.65 -0.69
CA ASP A 99 -0.30 -0.63 -0.81
C ASP A 99 -1.46 -0.66 0.18
N LEU A 100 -2.68 -0.57 -0.33
CA LEU A 100 -3.87 -0.43 0.51
C LEU A 100 -4.43 -1.81 0.87
N HIS A 101 -4.60 -2.06 2.16
CA HIS A 101 -5.08 -3.32 2.74
C HIS A 101 -6.20 -3.11 3.78
N CYS A 102 -7.01 -4.15 3.99
CA CYS A 102 -7.93 -4.26 5.14
C CYS A 102 -8.10 -5.74 5.56
N PRO A 103 -7.03 -6.38 6.07
CA PRO A 103 -6.85 -7.83 5.98
C PRO A 103 -7.60 -8.67 7.01
N HIS A 104 -8.32 -8.03 7.93
CA HIS A 104 -8.99 -8.73 8.99
C HIS A 104 -10.26 -8.02 9.45
N ILE A 105 -11.12 -8.80 10.12
CA ILE A 105 -12.49 -8.38 10.41
C ILE A 105 -12.56 -7.55 11.70
N SER A 106 -11.82 -7.97 12.74
CA SER A 106 -11.88 -7.33 14.06
C SER A 106 -10.66 -7.65 14.94
N GLY A 107 -10.59 -7.01 16.10
CA GLY A 107 -9.51 -7.21 17.08
C GLY A 107 -8.41 -6.15 17.01
N LYS A 108 -7.38 -6.34 17.83
CA LYS A 108 -6.30 -5.35 18.01
C LYS A 108 -5.68 -4.98 16.65
N HIS A 109 -5.67 -3.68 16.35
CA HIS A 109 -5.29 -3.06 15.07
C HIS A 109 -6.31 -3.15 13.92
N ASN A 110 -7.30 -4.05 13.94
CA ASN A 110 -8.24 -4.23 12.82
C ASN A 110 -9.53 -3.42 12.95
N GLU A 111 -9.58 -2.50 13.92
CA GLU A 111 -10.69 -1.57 14.16
C GLU A 111 -10.22 -0.10 14.00
N VAL A 112 -8.98 0.10 13.56
CA VAL A 112 -8.36 1.40 13.32
C VAL A 112 -7.63 1.39 11.98
N ILE A 113 -7.40 2.57 11.41
CA ILE A 113 -6.56 2.74 10.22
C ILE A 113 -5.14 3.02 10.68
N TYR A 114 -4.16 2.27 10.19
CA TYR A 114 -2.78 2.37 10.64
C TYR A 114 -1.80 1.98 9.55
N LEU A 115 -0.56 2.43 9.67
CA LEU A 115 0.52 2.02 8.77
C LEU A 115 1.37 0.94 9.45
N VAL A 116 1.86 0.01 8.64
CA VAL A 116 2.77 -1.06 9.06
C VAL A 116 4.21 -0.58 8.86
N GLY A 117 4.93 -0.37 9.96
CA GLY A 117 6.27 0.19 9.96
C GLY A 117 7.30 -0.68 9.26
N SER A 118 8.14 -0.06 8.44
CA SER A 118 9.26 -0.70 7.75
C SER A 118 10.43 -1.01 8.70
N PRO A 119 11.19 -2.10 8.47
CA PRO A 119 12.49 -2.31 9.11
C PRO A 119 13.56 -1.32 8.62
N ASP A 120 13.42 -0.72 7.44
CA ASP A 120 14.30 0.37 6.99
C ASP A 120 13.92 1.67 7.71
N GLU A 121 14.80 2.14 8.60
CA GLU A 121 14.59 3.36 9.38
C GLU A 121 14.33 4.61 8.53
N ARG A 122 14.93 4.70 7.34
CA ARG A 122 14.69 5.82 6.42
C ARG A 122 13.22 5.87 6.02
N ILE A 123 12.67 4.71 5.66
CA ILE A 123 11.27 4.57 5.27
C ILE A 123 10.35 4.73 6.48
N ALA A 124 10.69 4.12 7.62
CA ALA A 124 9.92 4.23 8.85
C ALA A 124 9.74 5.70 9.30
N ARG A 125 10.79 6.52 9.18
CA ARG A 125 10.72 7.97 9.47
C ARG A 125 9.72 8.69 8.56
N GLU A 126 9.73 8.38 7.26
CA GLU A 126 8.79 8.97 6.29
C GLU A 126 7.35 8.45 6.51
N GLN A 127 7.16 7.19 6.87
CA GLN A 127 5.85 6.63 7.24
C GLN A 127 5.27 7.35 8.46
N GLN A 128 6.06 7.57 9.50
CA GLN A 128 5.62 8.32 10.69
C GLN A 128 5.32 9.79 10.38
N ALA A 129 6.13 10.43 9.52
CA ALA A 129 5.85 11.78 9.05
C ALA A 129 4.53 11.85 8.28
N PHE A 130 4.30 10.88 7.39
CA PHE A 130 3.05 10.76 6.66
C PHE A 130 1.85 10.48 7.59
N SER A 131 1.99 9.62 8.60
CA SER A 131 0.93 9.41 9.60
C SER A 131 0.55 10.70 10.33
N ARG A 132 1.53 11.53 10.74
CA ARG A 132 1.23 12.83 11.36
C ARG A 132 0.51 13.78 10.42
N LEU A 133 0.87 13.78 9.13
CA LEU A 133 0.19 14.60 8.11
C LEU A 133 -1.24 14.11 7.86
N LEU A 134 -1.46 12.81 7.76
CA LEU A 134 -2.80 12.23 7.63
C LEU A 134 -3.66 12.58 8.84
N GLU A 135 -3.13 12.44 10.05
CA GLU A 135 -3.83 12.82 11.28
C GLU A 135 -4.20 14.32 11.26
N LEU A 136 -3.27 15.19 10.88
CA LEU A 136 -3.50 16.64 10.83
C LEU A 136 -4.51 17.07 9.75
N ARG A 137 -4.51 16.39 8.61
CA ARG A 137 -5.31 16.76 7.43
C ARG A 137 -6.59 15.94 7.28
N ARG A 138 -6.87 15.00 8.18
CA ARG A 138 -8.04 14.11 8.12
C ARG A 138 -9.33 14.91 8.00
N GLN A 139 -10.24 14.40 7.18
CA GLN A 139 -11.59 14.93 6.97
C GLN A 139 -12.58 13.77 6.97
N GLY A 140 -13.87 14.08 7.16
CA GLY A 140 -14.92 13.06 7.19
C GLY A 140 -14.99 12.29 8.51
N GLY A 141 -15.72 11.18 8.49
CA GLY A 141 -16.10 10.42 9.68
C GLY A 141 -15.12 9.31 10.09
N LEU A 142 -14.13 8.97 9.27
CA LEU A 142 -13.16 7.91 9.58
C LEU A 142 -11.97 8.49 10.35
N PRO A 143 -11.77 8.11 11.62
CA PRO A 143 -10.63 8.60 12.39
C PRO A 143 -9.33 7.96 11.90
N PHE A 144 -8.25 8.74 11.95
CA PHE A 144 -6.88 8.27 11.78
C PHE A 144 -6.04 8.94 12.88
N PHE A 145 -5.26 8.15 13.62
CA PHE A 145 -4.38 8.67 14.66
C PHE A 145 -2.95 8.18 14.43
N ALA A 146 -1.97 9.10 14.47
CA ALA A 146 -0.58 8.75 14.22
C ALA A 146 -0.01 7.78 15.29
N LYS A 147 -0.63 7.73 16.48
CA LYS A 147 -0.27 6.79 17.56
C LYS A 147 -0.55 5.32 17.21
N ASP A 148 -1.41 5.06 16.23
CA ASP A 148 -1.80 3.69 15.85
C ASP A 148 -0.79 3.06 14.88
N PHE A 149 0.20 3.83 14.40
CA PHE A 149 1.34 3.33 13.64
C PHE A 149 1.97 2.11 14.33
N LEU A 150 2.11 0.99 13.61
CA LEU A 150 2.66 -0.26 14.14
C LEU A 150 4.15 -0.38 13.78
N PRO A 151 5.09 -0.09 14.71
CA PRO A 151 6.51 -0.14 14.39
C PRO A 151 6.98 -1.55 14.05
N PHE A 152 8.07 -1.64 13.28
CA PHE A 152 8.75 -2.93 13.10
C PHE A 152 9.31 -3.44 14.43
N GLY A 153 9.25 -4.75 14.64
CA GLY A 153 9.59 -5.43 15.90
C GLY A 153 8.47 -5.45 16.94
N VAL A 154 7.30 -4.88 16.66
CA VAL A 154 6.15 -4.82 17.59
C VAL A 154 5.02 -5.72 17.13
N ASP A 155 4.45 -6.49 18.06
CA ASP A 155 3.33 -7.40 17.83
C ASP A 155 3.60 -8.33 16.63
N TRP A 156 2.67 -8.45 15.68
CA TRP A 156 2.84 -9.27 14.47
C TRP A 156 3.82 -8.68 13.46
N ASN A 157 4.17 -7.40 13.52
CA ASN A 157 5.09 -6.76 12.58
C ASN A 157 6.56 -7.03 12.94
N ASN A 158 7.00 -8.28 12.82
CA ASN A 158 8.36 -8.71 13.13
C ASN A 158 8.90 -9.67 12.05
N GLU A 159 10.19 -10.00 12.11
CA GLU A 159 10.88 -10.84 11.12
C GLU A 159 10.15 -12.15 10.78
N ARG A 160 9.50 -12.80 11.75
CA ARG A 160 8.80 -14.08 11.53
C ARG A 160 7.66 -13.93 10.53
N ASN A 161 6.99 -12.79 10.50
CA ASN A 161 5.87 -12.51 9.60
C ASN A 161 6.27 -12.37 8.13
N TYR A 162 7.56 -12.24 7.85
CA TYR A 162 8.12 -12.04 6.50
C TYR A 162 8.88 -13.27 5.98
N GLN A 163 8.74 -14.44 6.62
CA GLN A 163 9.35 -15.68 6.15
C GLN A 163 8.65 -16.28 4.91
N GLY A 164 7.40 -15.88 4.65
CA GLY A 164 6.58 -16.39 3.53
C GLY A 164 6.81 -15.70 2.19
N GLY A 165 7.79 -14.79 2.11
CA GLY A 165 8.08 -13.98 0.92
C GLY A 165 8.14 -12.49 1.25
N GLU A 166 8.28 -11.68 0.21
CA GLU A 166 8.43 -10.23 0.31
C GLU A 166 7.17 -9.52 -0.19
N GLY A 167 6.66 -8.59 0.60
CA GLY A 167 5.49 -7.79 0.23
C GLY A 167 5.85 -6.56 -0.60
N PHE A 168 4.86 -6.04 -1.32
CA PHE A 168 5.02 -4.92 -2.25
C PHE A 168 5.69 -3.71 -1.61
N ALA A 169 5.23 -3.26 -0.43
CA ALA A 169 5.78 -2.07 0.21
C ALA A 169 7.25 -2.23 0.60
N ARG A 170 7.68 -3.45 0.98
CA ARG A 170 9.08 -3.74 1.30
C ARG A 170 9.93 -3.73 0.04
N TRP A 171 9.52 -4.44 -1.00
CA TRP A 171 10.20 -4.43 -2.30
C TRP A 171 10.28 -3.02 -2.91
N ALA A 172 9.17 -2.28 -2.92
CA ALA A 172 9.12 -0.93 -3.47
C ALA A 172 10.03 0.06 -2.71
N SER A 173 10.35 -0.23 -1.45
CA SER A 173 11.23 0.60 -0.63
C SER A 173 12.71 0.55 -1.06
N GLU A 174 13.06 -0.41 -1.90
CA GLU A 174 14.39 -0.60 -2.47
C GLU A 174 14.56 0.08 -3.84
N LEU A 175 13.45 0.54 -4.45
CA LEU A 175 13.49 1.15 -5.77
C LEU A 175 14.15 2.55 -5.74
N PRO A 176 14.90 2.93 -6.78
CA PRO A 176 15.52 4.26 -6.85
C PRO A 176 14.48 5.38 -6.76
N GLY A 177 14.81 6.43 -5.99
CA GLY A 177 13.98 7.62 -5.81
C GLY A 177 12.90 7.51 -4.73
N ILE A 178 12.65 6.32 -4.19
CA ILE A 178 11.58 6.11 -3.21
C ILE A 178 11.85 6.87 -1.91
N ARG A 179 10.83 7.61 -1.47
CA ARG A 179 10.83 8.30 -0.17
C ARG A 179 9.89 7.61 0.81
N LEU A 180 8.67 7.31 0.36
CA LEU A 180 7.65 6.65 1.15
C LEU A 180 7.20 5.35 0.47
N ALA A 181 7.38 4.23 1.13
CA ALA A 181 6.73 2.98 0.78
C ALA A 181 5.98 2.46 2.01
N THR A 182 4.69 2.14 1.88
CA THR A 182 3.90 1.72 3.03
C THR A 182 2.74 0.81 2.65
N SER A 183 2.43 -0.11 3.56
CA SER A 183 1.10 -0.73 3.64
C SER A 183 0.25 0.04 4.65
N ILE A 184 -1.02 0.25 4.31
CA ILE A 184 -2.02 0.96 5.14
C ILE A 184 -3.34 0.19 5.12
#